data_AF-A0A0A1Q2E0-F1
#
_entry.id   AF-A0A0A1Q2E0-F1
#
_cell.length_a   1.000
_cell.length_b   1.000
_cell.length_c   1.000
_cell.angle_alpha   90.00
_cell.angle_beta   90.00
_cell.angle_gamma   90.00
#
_symmetry.space_group_name_H-M   'P 1'
#
loop_
_entity.id
_entity.type
_entity.pdbx_description
1 polymer ?
#
loop_
_entity_poly.entity_id
_entity_poly.type
_entity_poly.pdbx_seq_one_letter_code
_entity_poly.pdbx_strand_id
1 'polypeptide(L)' 'MKVSARTRRALAVRREQRRMWAAGYQLCEPDWRLLRGGKIGKVIIDAKINIDRTHIWFKIGELADVPPHKGEA' A
#
# COMPACT_ATOMS: atom_id res chain seq x y z
N MET A 1 -23.89 7.16 -22.91
CA MET A 1 -23.89 5.98 -22.01
C MET A 1 -23.60 6.45 -20.58
N LYS A 2 -24.53 6.33 -19.63
CA LYS A 2 -24.29 6.73 -18.23
C LYS A 2 -23.40 5.70 -17.56
N VAL A 3 -22.24 6.13 -17.05
CA VAL A 3 -21.32 5.24 -16.33
C VAL A 3 -21.93 4.89 -14.98
N SER A 4 -22.26 3.62 -14.79
CA SER A 4 -22.82 3.11 -13.54
C SER A 4 -21.88 3.39 -12.35
N ALA A 5 -22.42 3.46 -11.15
CA ALA A 5 -21.61 3.62 -9.93
C ALA A 5 -20.59 2.47 -9.78
N ARG A 6 -20.97 1.24 -10.17
CA ARG A 6 -20.09 0.07 -10.20
C ARG A 6 -18.91 0.27 -11.14
N THR A 7 -19.17 0.76 -12.35
CA THR A 7 -18.12 1.02 -13.35
C THR A 7 -17.20 2.17 -12.89
N ARG A 8 -17.74 3.22 -12.25
CA ARG A 8 -16.93 4.30 -11.66
C ARG A 8 -16.01 3.78 -10.55
N ARG A 9 -16.52 2.92 -9.66
CA ARG A 9 -15.72 2.32 -8.58
C ARG A 9 -14.61 1.42 -9.15
N ALA A 10 -14.93 0.57 -10.12
CA ALA A 10 -13.93 -0.28 -10.77
C ALA A 10 -12.82 0.53 -11.46
N LEU A 11 -13.17 1.63 -12.11
CA LEU A 11 -12.18 2.53 -12.74
C LEU A 11 -11.31 3.26 -11.69
N ALA A 12 -11.88 3.64 -10.56
CA ALA A 12 -11.13 4.26 -9.46
C ALA A 12 -10.07 3.30 -8.91
N VAL A 13 -10.45 2.04 -8.63
CA VAL A 13 -9.52 0.98 -8.17
C VAL A 13 -8.39 0.76 -9.18
N ARG A 14 -8.70 0.65 -10.48
CA ARG A 14 -7.66 0.48 -11.53
C ARG A 14 -6.72 1.69 -11.66
N ARG A 15 -7.21 2.90 -11.40
CA ARG A 15 -6.38 4.12 -11.42
C ARG A 15 -5.44 4.14 -10.22
N GLU A 16 -5.94 3.78 -9.04
CA GLU A 16 -5.11 3.68 -7.84
C GLU A 16 -4.06 2.58 -7.99
N GLN A 17 -4.44 1.39 -8.45
CA GLN A 17 -3.52 0.27 -8.67
C GLN A 17 -2.34 0.66 -9.54
N ARG A 18 -2.58 1.36 -10.66
CA ARG A 18 -1.50 1.87 -11.53
C ARG A 18 -0.61 2.89 -10.81
N ARG A 19 -1.18 3.81 -10.02
CA ARG A 19 -0.42 4.81 -9.27
C ARG A 19 0.46 4.15 -8.20
N MET A 20 -0.09 3.20 -7.45
CA MET A 20 0.62 2.52 -6.38
C MET A 20 1.75 1.62 -6.91
N TRP A 21 1.52 0.90 -8.01
CA TRP A 21 2.59 0.15 -8.68
C TRP A 21 3.70 1.06 -9.20
N ALA A 22 3.35 2.19 -9.84
CA ALA A 22 4.35 3.16 -10.30
C ALA A 22 5.16 3.75 -9.13
N ALA A 23 4.58 3.85 -7.93
CA ALA A 23 5.25 4.32 -6.73
C ALA A 23 6.01 3.22 -5.96
N GLY A 24 5.97 1.97 -6.45
CA GLY A 24 6.70 0.83 -5.90
C GLY A 24 5.99 0.12 -4.73
N TYR A 25 4.68 0.31 -4.58
CA TYR A 25 3.90 -0.41 -3.57
C TYR A 25 3.49 -1.79 -4.08
N GLN A 26 3.35 -2.71 -3.13
CA GLN A 26 2.83 -4.06 -3.31
C GLN A 26 1.46 -4.17 -2.63
N LEU A 27 0.57 -4.98 -3.19
CA LEU A 27 -0.78 -5.19 -2.67
C LEU A 27 -0.83 -6.48 -1.84
N CYS A 28 -1.47 -6.44 -0.67
CA CYS A 28 -1.75 -7.63 0.11
C CYS A 28 -3.15 -7.57 0.75
N GLU A 29 -3.71 -8.72 1.09
CA GLU A 29 -4.87 -8.84 1.97
C GLU A 29 -4.49 -8.42 3.40
N PRO A 30 -5.42 -7.95 4.25
CA PRO A 30 -5.08 -7.29 5.53
C PRO A 30 -4.58 -8.27 6.60
N ASP A 31 -4.94 -9.55 6.50
CA ASP A 31 -4.71 -10.57 7.53
C ASP A 31 -3.34 -11.25 7.44
N TRP A 32 -2.49 -10.83 6.51
CA TRP A 32 -1.11 -11.27 6.51
C TRP A 32 -0.39 -10.72 7.73
N ARG A 33 0.17 -11.67 8.50
CA ARG A 33 1.41 -11.46 9.24
C ARG A 33 2.34 -10.69 8.32
N LEU A 34 2.46 -9.37 8.51
CA LEU A 34 3.50 -8.56 7.91
C LEU A 34 4.80 -9.28 8.25
N LEU A 35 5.33 -10.03 7.29
CA LEU A 35 6.38 -11.01 7.51
C LEU A 35 7.59 -10.26 8.06
N ARG A 36 7.73 -10.29 9.39
CA ARG A 36 9.00 -10.05 10.05
C ARG A 36 9.93 -11.13 9.53
N GLY A 37 10.81 -10.76 8.61
CA GLY A 37 11.93 -11.61 8.26
C GLY A 37 11.88 -12.13 6.83
N GLY A 38 12.93 -11.76 6.10
CA GLY A 38 13.37 -12.45 4.91
C GLY A 38 14.78 -12.00 4.52
N LYS A 39 15.09 -10.72 4.75
CA LYS A 39 16.43 -10.16 4.65
C LYS A 39 16.68 -9.18 5.80
N ILE A 40 17.77 -9.38 6.52
CA ILE A 40 18.27 -8.41 7.50
C ILE A 40 18.38 -7.05 6.78
N GLY A 41 17.74 -6.01 7.32
CA GLY A 41 17.80 -4.64 6.78
C GLY A 41 16.58 -4.15 5.98
N LYS A 42 15.62 -5.01 5.60
CA LYS A 42 14.39 -4.55 4.91
C LYS A 42 13.19 -4.48 5.84
N VAL A 43 12.53 -3.32 5.89
CA VAL A 43 11.37 -3.04 6.73
C VAL A 43 10.23 -2.41 5.92
N ILE A 44 9.01 -2.45 6.44
CA ILE A 44 7.89 -1.72 5.86
C ILE A 44 8.08 -0.24 6.20
N ILE A 45 8.21 0.59 5.16
CA ILE A 45 8.45 2.02 5.29
C ILE A 45 7.16 2.84 5.12
N ASP A 46 6.16 2.28 4.45
CA ASP A 46 4.85 2.91 4.28
C ASP A 46 3.76 1.84 4.05
N ALA A 47 2.55 2.14 4.51
CA ALA A 47 1.36 1.33 4.33
C ALA A 47 0.12 2.21 4.12
N LYS A 48 -0.72 1.86 3.15
CA LYS A 48 -1.95 2.59 2.79
C LYS A 48 -3.10 1.62 2.58
N ILE A 49 -4.27 1.95 3.09
CA ILE A 49 -5.49 1.19 2.82
C ILE A 49 -5.94 1.46 1.39
N ASN A 50 -6.19 0.42 0.61
CA ASN A 50 -6.71 0.51 -0.75
C ASN A 50 -8.14 1.08 -0.75
N ILE A 51 -8.56 1.76 -1.83
CA ILE A 51 -9.93 2.27 -2.02
C ILE A 51 -11.00 1.17 -1.93
N ASP A 52 -10.65 -0.09 -2.22
CA ASP A 52 -11.57 -1.21 -2.03
C ASP A 52 -11.87 -1.55 -0.56
N ARG A 53 -11.04 -1.05 0.38
CA ARG A 53 -11.07 -1.29 1.83
C ARG A 53 -10.83 -2.73 2.26
N THR A 54 -10.50 -3.61 1.33
CA THR A 54 -10.24 -5.03 1.59
C THR A 54 -8.77 -5.36 1.45
N HIS A 55 -7.96 -4.47 0.89
CA HIS A 55 -6.52 -4.69 0.72
C HIS A 55 -5.70 -3.53 1.28
N ILE A 56 -4.42 -3.80 1.49
CA ILE A 56 -3.42 -2.83 1.94
C ILE A 56 -2.30 -2.77 0.90
N TRP A 57 -1.96 -1.55 0.52
CA TRP A 57 -0.72 -1.23 -0.17
C TRP A 57 0.40 -1.10 0.85
N PHE A 58 1.53 -1.76 0.63
CA PHE A 58 2.71 -1.61 1.47
C PHE A 58 3.95 -1.38 0.62
N LYS A 59 4.94 -0.71 1.18
CA LYS A 59 6.23 -0.48 0.56
C LYS A 59 7.33 -0.95 1.49
N ILE A 60 8.28 -1.71 0.95
CA ILE A 60 9.46 -2.19 1.65
C ILE A 60 10.65 -1.34 1.25
N GLY A 61 11.43 -0.90 2.23
CA GLY A 61 12.67 -0.15 2.06
C GLY A 61 13.70 -0.54 3.11
N GLU A 62 14.75 0.25 3.25
CA GLU A 62 15.73 0.09 4.32
C GLU A 62 15.28 0.85 5.57
N LEU A 63 15.85 0.52 6.74
CA LEU A 63 15.52 1.22 7.99
C LEU A 63 15.82 2.73 7.90
N ALA A 64 16.85 3.12 7.15
CA ALA A 64 17.20 4.52 6.90
C ALA A 64 16.12 5.29 6.12
N ASP A 65 15.25 4.59 5.38
CA ASP A 65 14.15 5.18 4.61
C ASP A 65 12.88 5.35 5.44
N VAL A 66 12.86 4.87 6.69
CA VAL A 66 11.72 5.03 7.59
C VAL A 66 11.66 6.49 8.02
N PRO A 67 10.57 7.22 7.73
CA PRO A 67 10.42 8.59 8.18
C PRO A 67 10.45 8.62 9.72
N PRO A 68 11.12 9.61 10.34
CA PRO A 68 11.24 9.69 11.79
C PRO A 68 9.83 9.72 12.40
N HIS A 69 9.63 8.87 13.41
CA HIS A 69 8.36 8.82 14.12
C HIS A 69 8.10 10.18 14.77
N LYS A 70 6.95 10.80 14.50
CA LYS A 70 6.56 12.14 15.00
C LYS A 70 6.22 12.14 16.50
N GLY A 71 7.02 11.47 17.33
CA GLY A 71 6.74 11.25 18.74
C GLY A 71 7.91 11.50 19.70
N GLU A 72 9.08 11.91 19.23
CA GLU A 72 10.19 12.27 20.12
C GLU A 72 10.58 13.73 19.87
N ALA A 73 10.09 14.58 20.77
CA ALA A 73 10.54 15.94 21.04
C ALA A 73 10.85 16.03 22.54
#